data_AF-A0A7C6NKZ8-F1
#
_entry.id   AF-A0A7C6NKZ8-F1
#
_cell.length_a   1.000
_cell.length_b   1.000
_cell.length_c   1.000
_cell.angle_alpha   90.00
_cell.angle_beta   90.00
_cell.angle_gamma   90.00
#
_symmetry.space_group_name_H-M   'P 1'
#
loop_
_entity.id
_entity.type
_entity.pdbx_description
1 polymer ?
#
loop_
_entity_poly.entity_id
_entity_poly.type
_entity_poly.pdbx_seq_one_letter_code
_entity_poly.pdbx_strand_id
1 'polypeptide(L)'
;MFIAIGFMVLGGVAGFLLRKREFKHITKLIMGFIFLLLFLLGVEVGSNPQIIAGFASIGLEALVITLAAVLGSALAALLLWRHIRNSKKGVHEK
;
A
#
# COMPACT_ATOMS: atom_id res chain seq x y z
N MET A 1 20.04 1.41 15.76
CA MET A 1 19.51 0.24 15.01
C MET A 1 18.98 -0.87 15.92
N PHE A 2 19.79 -1.41 16.83
CA PHE A 2 19.37 -2.51 17.72
C PHE A 2 18.14 -2.20 18.59
N ILE A 3 18.02 -0.98 19.11
CA ILE A 3 16.85 -0.56 19.89
C ILE A 3 15.56 -0.61 19.04
N ALA A 4 15.61 -0.11 17.80
CA ALA A 4 14.46 -0.13 16.90
C ALA A 4 14.05 -1.57 16.53
N ILE A 5 15.02 -2.43 16.26
CA ILE A 5 14.77 -3.87 16.01
C ILE A 5 14.17 -4.53 17.25
N GLY A 6 14.70 -4.25 18.44
CA GLY A 6 14.18 -4.75 19.72
C GLY A 6 12.73 -4.32 19.97
N PHE A 7 12.40 -3.05 19.73
CA PHE A 7 11.03 -2.55 19.80
C PHE A 7 10.09 -3.23 18.79
N MET A 8 10.57 -3.51 17.58
CA MET A 8 9.78 -4.18 16.54
C MET A 8 9.46 -5.63 16.94
N VAL A 9 10.44 -6.35 17.48
CA VAL A 9 10.26 -7.72 18.00
C VAL A 9 9.33 -7.72 19.21
N LEU A 10 9.53 -6.81 20.16
CA LEU A 10 8.65 -6.65 21.33
C LEU A 10 7.21 -6.34 20.92
N GLY A 11 7.01 -5.44 19.96
CA GLY A 11 5.69 -5.11 19.42
C GLY A 11 5.02 -6.31 18.75
N GLY A 12 5.77 -7.12 17.99
CA GLY A 12 5.26 -8.35 17.37
C GLY A 12 4.87 -9.41 18.39
N VAL A 13 5.69 -9.65 19.41
CA VAL A 13 5.41 -10.61 20.49
C VAL A 13 4.21 -10.15 21.33
N ALA A 14 4.14 -8.86 21.68
CA ALA A 14 2.99 -8.28 22.35
C ALA A 14 1.71 -8.42 21.51
N GLY A 15 1.77 -8.11 20.21
CA GLY A 15 0.65 -8.29 19.29
C GLY A 15 0.18 -9.75 19.19
N PHE A 16 1.10 -10.72 19.21
CA PHE A 16 0.77 -12.14 19.22
C PHE A 16 0.07 -12.57 20.52
N LEU A 17 0.53 -12.08 21.67
CA LEU A 17 -0.06 -12.41 22.98
C LEU A 17 -1.46 -11.79 23.15
N LEU A 18 -1.67 -10.57 22.65
CA LEU A 18 -2.97 -9.88 22.72
C LEU A 18 -3.98 -10.34 21.64
N ARG A 19 -3.58 -11.20 20.69
CA ARG A 19 -4.42 -11.66 19.56
C ARG A 19 -5.71 -12.38 19.99
N LYS A 20 -5.75 -12.99 21.18
CA LYS A 20 -6.96 -13.69 21.69
C LYS A 20 -8.05 -12.76 22.24
N ARG A 21 -7.81 -11.44 22.32
CA ARG A 21 -8.78 -10.47 22.84
C ARG A 21 -9.34 -9.63 21.68
N GLU A 22 -10.59 -9.87 21.34
CA GLU A 22 -11.35 -9.07 20.36
C GLU A 22 -11.66 -7.67 20.94
N PHE A 23 -10.70 -6.75 20.85
CA PHE A 23 -10.90 -5.37 21.28
C PHE A 23 -11.67 -4.58 20.20
N LYS A 24 -13.00 -4.75 20.14
CA LYS A 24 -13.88 -4.04 19.20
C LYS A 24 -13.75 -2.50 19.26
N HIS A 25 -13.27 -1.95 20.37
CA HIS A 25 -13.05 -0.50 20.55
C HIS A 25 -11.72 -0.01 19.97
N ILE A 26 -10.72 -0.89 19.81
CA ILE A 26 -9.41 -0.51 19.25
C ILE A 26 -9.57 -0.04 17.81
N THR A 27 -10.39 -0.70 17.00
CA THR A 27 -10.64 -0.27 15.61
C THR A 27 -11.25 1.13 15.54
N LYS A 28 -12.20 1.47 16.43
CA LYS A 28 -12.77 2.83 16.50
C LYS A 28 -11.72 3.86 16.90
N LEU A 29 -10.88 3.50 17.87
CA LEU A 29 -9.79 4.37 18.33
C LEU A 29 -8.76 4.59 17.21
N ILE A 30 -8.29 3.53 16.55
CA ILE A 30 -7.37 3.61 15.40
C ILE A 30 -7.98 4.48 14.30
N MET A 31 -9.26 4.31 13.97
CA MET A 31 -9.91 5.13 12.96
C MET A 31 -9.93 6.62 13.35
N GLY A 32 -10.17 6.94 14.63
CA GLY A 32 -10.03 8.29 15.15
C GLY A 32 -8.61 8.85 15.04
N PHE A 33 -7.60 8.04 15.37
CA PHE A 33 -6.19 8.40 15.19
C PHE A 33 -5.82 8.62 13.72
N ILE A 34 -6.31 7.77 12.80
CA ILE A 34 -6.10 7.95 11.36
C ILE A 34 -6.70 9.29 10.90
N PHE A 35 -7.93 9.61 11.30
CA PHE A 35 -8.53 10.90 10.99
C PHE A 35 -7.73 12.07 11.53
N LEU A 36 -7.30 12.00 12.80
CA LEU A 36 -6.51 13.04 13.44
C LEU A 36 -5.15 13.22 12.74
N LEU A 37 -4.46 12.13 12.42
CA LEU A 37 -3.18 12.15 11.72
C LEU A 37 -3.33 12.67 10.30
N LEU A 38 -4.37 12.27 9.57
CA LEU A 38 -4.66 12.78 8.23
C LEU A 38 -4.98 14.29 8.26
N PHE A 39 -5.70 14.73 9.28
CA PHE A 39 -5.96 16.15 9.50
C PHE A 39 -4.67 16.93 9.76
N LEU A 40 -3.84 16.47 10.70
CA LEU A 40 -2.53 17.07 10.99
C LEU A 40 -1.65 17.11 9.74
N LEU A 41 -1.58 16.01 9.00
CA LEU A 41 -0.84 15.91 7.75
C LEU A 41 -1.35 16.92 6.73
N GLY A 42 -2.67 17.06 6.56
CA GLY A 42 -3.26 18.04 5.66
C GLY A 42 -2.89 19.48 6.02
N VAL A 43 -2.87 19.82 7.31
CA VAL A 43 -2.45 21.14 7.80
C VAL A 43 -0.95 21.37 7.56
N GLU A 44 -0.11 20.39 7.88
CA GLU A 44 1.34 20.47 7.73
C GLU A 44 1.75 20.63 6.25
N VAL A 45 1.14 19.84 5.38
CA VAL A 45 1.33 19.90 3.92
C VAL A 45 0.75 21.21 3.35
N GLY A 46 -0.42 21.65 3.84
CA GLY A 46 -1.10 22.87 3.39
C GLY A 46 -0.47 24.18 3.87
N SER A 47 0.28 24.17 4.97
CA SER A 47 0.97 25.36 5.49
C SER A 47 2.33 25.59 4.81
N ASN A 48 2.84 24.63 4.04
CA ASN A 48 4.15 24.73 3.41
C ASN A 48 4.01 25.04 1.90
N PRO A 49 4.31 26.29 1.46
CA PRO A 49 4.15 26.67 0.06
C PRO A 49 5.08 25.89 -0.89
N GLN A 50 6.20 25.36 -0.41
CA GLN A 50 7.11 24.52 -1.20
C GLN A 50 6.49 23.15 -1.47
N ILE A 51 5.80 22.58 -0.48
CA ILE A 51 5.07 21.33 -0.61
C ILE A 51 3.85 21.52 -1.51
N ILE A 52 3.08 22.60 -1.36
CA ILE A 52 1.92 22.89 -2.22
C ILE A 52 2.34 23.04 -3.69
N ALA A 53 3.41 23.81 -3.96
CA ALA A 53 3.91 23.98 -5.32
C ALA A 53 4.41 22.65 -5.92
N GLY A 54 5.04 21.80 -5.10
CA GLY A 54 5.46 20.45 -5.48
C GLY A 54 4.33 19.42 -5.54
N PHE A 55 3.19 19.67 -4.88
CA PHE A 55 2.10 18.71 -4.81
C PHE A 55 1.47 18.47 -6.19
N ALA A 56 1.37 19.53 -7.00
CA ALA A 56 0.89 19.42 -8.37
C ALA A 56 1.86 18.62 -9.25
N SER A 57 3.17 18.80 -9.11
CA SER A 57 4.17 18.03 -9.86
C SER A 57 4.22 16.57 -9.41
N ILE A 58 4.19 16.32 -8.10
CA ILE A 58 4.14 14.96 -7.52
C ILE A 58 2.85 14.25 -7.96
N GLY A 59 1.72 14.97 -8.01
CA GLY A 59 0.45 14.42 -8.49
C GLY A 59 0.49 14.00 -9.96
N LEU A 60 1.09 14.83 -10.83
CA LEU A 60 1.29 14.48 -12.23
C LEU A 60 2.25 13.30 -12.41
N GLU A 61 3.37 13.29 -11.68
CA GLU A 61 4.34 12.20 -11.71
C GLU A 61 3.71 10.88 -11.26
N ALA A 62 2.97 10.91 -10.13
CA ALA A 62 2.23 9.77 -9.62
C ALA A 62 1.17 9.26 -10.61
N LEU A 63 0.49 10.17 -11.33
CA LEU A 63 -0.49 9.82 -12.35
C LEU A 63 0.18 9.10 -13.54
N VAL A 64 1.33 9.58 -14.00
CA VAL A 64 2.10 8.91 -15.07
C VAL A 64 2.56 7.53 -14.61
N ILE A 65 3.10 7.41 -13.40
CA ILE A 65 3.55 6.14 -12.84
C ILE A 65 2.38 5.16 -12.69
N THR A 66 1.22 5.60 -12.20
CA THR A 66 0.04 4.72 -12.07
C THR A 66 -0.50 4.27 -13.42
N LEU A 67 -0.58 5.14 -14.42
CA LEU A 67 -0.98 4.76 -15.77
C LEU A 67 0.00 3.73 -16.37
N ALA A 68 1.30 3.98 -16.25
CA ALA A 68 2.32 3.05 -16.72
C ALA A 68 2.23 1.69 -16.00
N ALA A 69 2.03 1.70 -14.68
CA ALA A 69 1.89 0.48 -13.87
C ALA A 69 0.63 -0.31 -14.21
N VAL A 70 -0.51 0.36 -14.43
CA VAL A 70 -1.78 -0.28 -14.81
C VAL A 70 -1.66 -0.89 -16.20
N LEU A 71 -1.14 -0.15 -17.18
CA LEU A 71 -0.93 -0.65 -18.54
C LEU A 71 0.07 -1.81 -18.55
N GLY A 72 1.19 -1.68 -17.83
CA GLY A 72 2.18 -2.74 -17.69
C GLY A 72 1.60 -4.00 -17.06
N SER A 73 0.82 -3.86 -15.99
CA SER A 73 0.14 -4.98 -15.32
C SER A 73 -0.89 -5.66 -16.23
N ALA A 74 -1.67 -4.89 -16.98
CA ALA A 74 -2.65 -5.42 -17.93
C ALA A 74 -1.97 -6.17 -19.10
N LEU A 75 -0.90 -5.60 -19.66
CA LEU A 75 -0.11 -6.25 -20.72
C LEU A 75 0.55 -7.53 -20.22
N ALA A 76 1.14 -7.51 -19.02
CA ALA A 76 1.73 -8.71 -18.40
C ALA A 76 0.68 -9.80 -18.17
N ALA A 77 -0.52 -9.44 -17.69
CA ALA A 77 -1.62 -10.39 -17.53
C ALA A 77 -2.07 -10.98 -18.87
N LEU A 78 -2.12 -10.18 -19.94
CA LEU A 78 -2.46 -10.66 -21.29
C LEU A 78 -1.38 -11.58 -21.89
N LEU A 79 -0.10 -11.26 -21.69
CA LEU A 79 1.01 -12.12 -22.10
C LEU A 79 0.99 -13.45 -21.36
N LEU A 80 0.78 -13.41 -20.04
CA LEU A 80 0.65 -14.61 -19.21
C LEU A 80 -0.54 -15.47 -19.67
N TRP A 81 -1.70 -14.85 -19.92
CA TRP A 81 -2.88 -15.55 -20.43
C TRP A 81 -2.63 -16.18 -21.80
N ARG A 82 -1.97 -15.47 -22.72
CA ARG A 82 -1.60 -16.01 -24.03
C ARG A 82 -0.60 -17.15 -23.92
N HIS A 83 0.41 -17.04 -23.05
CA HIS A 83 1.42 -18.08 -22.87
C HIS A 83 0.79 -19.37 -22.32
N ILE A 84 -0.02 -19.26 -21.26
CA ILE A 84 -0.75 -20.39 -20.67
C ILE A 84 -1.72 -21.02 -21.67
N ARG A 85 -2.46 -20.20 -22.44
CA ARG A 85 -3.40 -20.70 -23.46
C ARG A 85 -2.69 -21.41 -24.61
N ASN A 86 -1.52 -20.91 -25.03
CA ASN A 86 -0.73 -21.55 -26.08
C ASN A 86 -0.13 -22.88 -25.60
N SER A 87 0.27 -23.00 -24.32
CA SER A 87 0.70 -24.29 -23.75
C SER A 87 -0.44 -25.31 -23.62
N LYS A 88 -1.70 -24.88 -23.42
CA LYS A 88 -2.85 -25.82 -23.38
C LYS A 88 -3.28 -26.35 -24.76
N LYS A 89 -2.96 -25.66 -25.86
CA LYS A 89 -3.28 -26.14 -27.22
C LYS A 89 -2.38 -27.30 -27.69
N GLY A 90 -1.21 -27.51 -27.07
CA GLY A 90 -0.31 -28.61 -27.40
C GLY A 90 -0.58 -29.94 -26.68
N VAL A 91 -1.62 -30.02 -25.84
CA VAL A 91 -1.91 -31.22 -25.02
C VAL A 91 -3.15 -31.99 -25.49
N HIS A 92 -3.96 -31.43 -26.39
CA HIS A 92 -5.13 -32.12 -26.98
C HIS A 92 -4.84 -32.76 -28.35
N GLU A 93 -3.60 -32.76 -28.82
CA GLU A 93 -3.20 -33.44 -30.06
C GLU A 93 -2.06 -34.43 -29.78
N LYS A 94 -2.34 -35.44 -28.95
CA LYS A 94 -1.70 -36.75 -28.99
C LYS A 94 -2.71 -37.82 -28.61
#